data_AF-A0A6F8XPA0-F1
#
_entry.id   AF-A0A6F8XPA0-F1
#
_cell.length_a   1.000
_cell.length_b   1.000
_cell.length_c   1.000
_cell.angle_alpha   90.00
_cell.angle_beta   90.00
_cell.angle_gamma   90.00
#
_symmetry.space_group_name_H-M   'P 1'
#
loop_
_entity.id
_entity.type
_entity.pdbx_description
1 polymer ?
#
loop_
_entity_poly.entity_id
_entity_poly.type
_entity_poly.pdbx_seq_one_letter_code
_entity_poly.pdbx_strand_id
1 'polypeptide(L)'
;MAQDRAGRAGAAGFALLVGGLAGAALAGHWGTAAALVGAVAGAVGLAACDAVARARQRPGEIPPLWSRIAMSVALAAPLGWVAGRLGAVPLLVGVGTGLLVGLLGVRPQKVLLGPVVGLLVGLALAIWWEAPAAIVAGATVLAYRTLSALIFRDPQVSLLAERVSAADLPFVVPLAARTRYVGTGYVRDLAAAIGGDFRADAPDVGIVASFDELAGPGFDPSGVDPRVREFYEHTTRFSLDIVPEWRLWVRPGYLLYRSLVARPLGQANVPMNQRETQRGIRSRIDTISPRATASSASAAGSALSPIPTNPSTSVSTPPTGTRAEGT
;
A
#
# COMPACT_ATOMS: atom_id res chain seq x y z
N MET A 1 2.57 25.16 -9.19
CA MET A 1 3.99 25.55 -8.99
C MET A 1 4.32 26.04 -7.57
N ALA A 2 3.52 26.90 -6.93
CA ALA A 2 3.82 27.41 -5.58
C ALA A 2 3.78 26.33 -4.47
N GLN A 3 2.80 25.43 -4.52
CA GLN A 3 2.62 24.34 -3.55
C GLN A 3 3.78 23.32 -3.57
N ASP A 4 4.39 23.13 -4.75
CA ASP A 4 5.56 22.27 -4.96
C ASP A 4 6.85 22.92 -4.42
N ARG A 5 7.00 24.26 -4.54
CA ARG A 5 8.13 24.98 -3.93
C ARG A 5 8.07 24.99 -2.40
N ALA A 6 6.89 25.15 -1.81
CA ALA A 6 6.71 25.11 -0.35
C ALA A 6 7.03 23.71 0.22
N GLY A 7 6.59 22.65 -0.46
CA GLY A 7 6.93 21.27 -0.09
C GLY A 7 8.43 20.98 -0.18
N ARG A 8 9.11 21.52 -1.20
CA ARG A 8 10.57 21.38 -1.37
C ARG A 8 11.37 22.13 -0.30
N ALA A 9 10.95 23.34 0.07
CA ALA A 9 11.57 24.09 1.15
C ALA A 9 11.43 23.40 2.51
N GLY A 10 10.24 22.87 2.81
CA GLY A 10 9.99 22.10 4.05
C GLY A 10 10.83 20.83 4.13
N ALA A 11 10.96 20.10 3.02
CA ALA A 11 11.78 18.89 2.97
C ALA A 11 13.29 19.18 3.15
N ALA A 12 13.80 20.23 2.50
CA ALA A 12 15.19 20.65 2.66
C ALA A 12 15.49 21.10 4.11
N GLY A 13 14.57 21.85 4.73
CA GLY A 13 14.67 22.24 6.13
C GLY A 13 14.70 21.04 7.07
N PHE A 14 13.88 20.02 6.81
CA PHE A 14 13.90 18.78 7.58
C PHE A 14 15.23 18.03 7.45
N ALA A 15 15.77 17.89 6.24
CA ALA A 15 17.07 17.24 6.02
C ALA A 15 18.23 17.98 6.71
N LEU A 16 18.22 19.33 6.68
CA LEU A 16 19.20 20.14 7.40
C LEU A 16 19.12 19.90 8.92
N LEU A 17 17.92 19.93 9.49
CA LEU A 17 17.71 19.74 10.92
C LEU A 17 18.14 18.34 11.37
N VAL A 18 17.68 17.31 10.68
CA VAL A 18 18.02 15.91 11.02
C VAL A 18 19.52 15.67 10.84
N GLY A 19 20.12 16.18 9.75
CA GLY A 19 21.54 16.06 9.50
C GLY A 19 22.38 16.75 10.57
N GLY A 20 21.96 17.95 11.01
CA GLY A 20 22.65 18.69 12.07
C GLY A 20 22.60 17.99 13.41
N LEU A 21 21.42 17.47 13.80
CA LEU A 21 21.27 16.69 15.03
C LEU A 21 22.11 15.41 15.00
N ALA A 22 22.12 14.70 13.87
CA ALA A 22 22.92 13.50 13.68
C ALA A 22 24.42 13.80 13.80
N GLY A 23 24.89 14.83 13.10
CA GLY A 23 26.29 15.24 13.10
C GLY A 23 26.79 15.66 14.49
N ALA A 24 25.99 16.43 15.23
CA ALA A 24 26.28 16.78 16.62
C ALA A 24 26.34 15.54 17.52
N ALA A 25 25.37 14.63 17.38
CA ALA A 25 25.30 13.41 18.18
C ALA A 25 26.51 12.47 17.94
N LEU A 26 26.97 12.38 16.70
CA LEU A 26 28.11 11.53 16.32
C LEU A 26 29.45 12.13 16.75
N ALA A 27 29.63 13.46 16.65
CA ALA A 27 30.90 14.11 16.96
C ALA A 27 31.02 14.59 18.42
N GLY A 28 29.90 14.64 19.17
CA GLY A 28 29.86 15.28 20.48
C GLY A 28 30.71 14.63 21.56
N HIS A 29 31.16 13.38 21.37
CA HIS A 29 32.08 12.73 22.29
C HIS A 29 33.52 13.30 22.27
N TRP A 30 33.87 14.08 21.24
CA TRP A 30 35.15 14.79 21.13
C TRP A 30 35.10 16.23 21.70
N GLY A 31 33.95 16.65 22.24
CA GLY A 31 33.74 17.99 22.82
C GLY A 31 32.80 18.88 22.00
N THR A 32 32.56 20.10 22.52
CA THR A 32 31.56 21.04 21.98
C THR A 32 31.92 21.58 20.60
N ALA A 33 33.21 21.90 20.37
CA ALA A 33 33.69 22.35 19.06
C ALA A 33 33.47 21.28 17.98
N ALA A 34 33.80 20.02 18.29
CA ALA A 34 33.56 18.90 17.39
C ALA A 34 32.06 18.68 17.15
N ALA A 35 31.21 18.84 18.16
CA ALA A 35 29.76 18.76 18.01
C ALA A 35 29.21 19.83 17.04
N LEU A 36 29.71 21.07 17.12
CA LEU A 36 29.31 22.17 16.23
C LEU A 36 29.76 21.92 14.79
N VAL A 37 31.02 21.51 14.60
CA VAL A 37 31.55 21.14 13.28
C VAL A 37 30.76 19.96 12.72
N GLY A 38 30.50 18.95 13.55
CA GLY A 38 29.68 17.79 13.22
C GLY A 38 28.27 18.20 12.79
N ALA A 39 27.62 19.12 13.50
CA ALA A 39 26.30 19.62 13.14
C ALA A 39 26.29 20.28 11.76
N VAL A 40 27.26 21.15 11.47
CA VAL A 40 27.35 21.81 10.16
C VAL A 40 27.60 20.77 9.08
N ALA A 41 28.59 19.89 9.27
CA ALA A 41 28.92 18.84 8.30
C ALA A 41 27.75 17.88 8.05
N GLY A 42 27.05 17.47 9.11
CA GLY A 42 25.88 16.59 9.02
C GLY A 42 24.70 17.25 8.34
N ALA A 43 24.41 18.52 8.65
CA ALA A 43 23.35 19.29 8.01
C ALA A 43 23.60 19.44 6.51
N VAL A 44 24.81 19.90 6.14
CA VAL A 44 25.22 20.06 4.74
C VAL A 44 25.21 18.72 4.00
N GLY A 45 25.78 17.68 4.62
CA GLY A 45 25.87 16.34 4.03
C GLY A 45 24.50 15.72 3.76
N LEU A 46 23.58 15.77 4.73
CA LEU A 46 22.25 15.20 4.55
C LEU A 46 21.37 16.04 3.61
N ALA A 47 21.49 17.37 3.64
CA ALA A 47 20.81 18.25 2.69
C ALA A 47 21.30 18.04 1.25
N ALA A 48 22.61 17.87 1.05
CA ALA A 48 23.18 17.54 -0.26
C ALA A 48 22.70 16.15 -0.74
N CYS A 49 22.68 15.17 0.16
CA CYS A 49 22.14 13.84 -0.10
C CYS A 49 20.67 13.88 -0.55
N ASP A 50 19.81 14.60 0.17
CA ASP A 50 18.39 14.78 -0.19
C ASP A 50 18.22 15.58 -1.50
N ALA A 51 19.02 16.63 -1.71
CA ALA A 51 18.98 17.42 -2.94
C ALA A 51 19.36 16.59 -4.18
N VAL A 52 20.43 15.79 -4.10
CA VAL A 52 20.84 14.89 -5.19
C VAL A 52 19.78 13.80 -5.42
N ALA A 53 19.20 13.26 -4.35
CA ALA A 53 18.15 12.26 -4.43
C ALA A 53 16.93 12.80 -5.18
N ARG A 54 16.48 14.02 -4.85
CA ARG A 54 15.34 14.67 -5.50
C ARG A 54 15.64 15.10 -6.93
N ALA A 55 16.86 15.58 -7.21
CA ALA A 55 17.26 15.95 -8.57
C ALA A 55 17.21 14.77 -9.55
N ARG A 56 17.37 13.54 -9.05
CA ARG A 56 17.31 12.31 -9.84
C ARG A 56 15.93 11.62 -9.84
N GLN A 57 15.02 12.03 -8.96
CA GLN A 57 13.73 11.36 -8.74
C GLN A 57 12.70 11.79 -9.79
N ARG A 58 12.02 10.84 -10.43
CA ARG A 58 10.92 11.16 -11.36
C ARG A 58 9.62 11.43 -10.60
N PRO A 59 8.66 12.17 -11.19
CA PRO A 59 7.36 12.41 -10.57
C PRO A 59 6.67 11.08 -10.19
N GLY A 60 6.26 10.94 -8.93
CA GLY A 60 5.58 9.74 -8.41
C GLY A 60 6.49 8.58 -7.99
N GLU A 61 7.80 8.66 -8.22
CA GLU A 61 8.74 7.69 -7.68
C GLU A 61 9.00 7.93 -6.19
N ILE A 62 9.42 6.90 -5.45
CA ILE A 62 9.88 7.02 -4.08
C ILE A 62 11.37 7.43 -4.10
N PRO A 63 11.88 8.20 -3.13
CA PRO A 63 13.31 8.53 -3.07
C PRO A 63 14.19 7.26 -3.13
N PRO A 64 15.37 7.35 -3.76
CA PRO A 64 16.26 6.22 -3.95
C PRO A 64 16.66 5.58 -2.60
N LEU A 65 17.04 4.30 -2.64
CA LEU A 65 17.32 3.54 -1.43
C LEU A 65 18.41 4.17 -0.56
N TRP A 66 19.52 4.62 -1.16
CA TRP A 66 20.66 5.18 -0.43
C TRP A 66 20.29 6.43 0.37
N SER A 67 19.42 7.31 -0.16
CA SER A 67 19.01 8.52 0.56
C SER A 67 18.09 8.20 1.73
N ARG A 68 17.20 7.20 1.57
CA ARG A 68 16.36 6.68 2.65
C ARG A 68 17.19 6.02 3.76
N ILE A 69 18.25 5.30 3.39
CA ILE A 69 19.18 4.71 4.36
C ILE A 69 19.92 5.83 5.12
N ALA A 70 20.47 6.81 4.41
CA ALA A 70 21.16 7.95 5.02
C ALA A 70 20.26 8.71 6.01
N MET A 71 19.01 8.99 5.62
CA MET A 71 18.02 9.61 6.50
C MET A 71 17.71 8.76 7.74
N SER A 72 17.57 7.44 7.57
CA SER A 72 17.29 6.53 8.71
C SER A 72 18.45 6.49 9.70
N VAL A 73 19.69 6.48 9.20
CA VAL A 73 20.90 6.53 10.02
C VAL A 73 20.98 7.85 10.78
N ALA A 74 20.71 8.97 10.11
CA ALA A 74 20.73 10.29 10.71
C ALA A 74 19.67 10.44 11.81
N LEU A 75 18.49 9.83 11.66
CA LEU A 75 17.46 9.80 12.71
C LEU A 75 17.87 8.91 13.91
N ALA A 76 18.64 7.85 13.68
CA ALA A 76 19.04 6.92 14.74
C ALA A 76 20.15 7.45 15.64
N ALA A 77 21.12 8.19 15.07
CA ALA A 77 22.26 8.75 15.79
C ALA A 77 21.89 9.58 17.05
N PRO A 78 20.98 10.58 16.99
CA PRO A 78 20.60 11.35 18.18
C PRO A 78 19.84 10.50 19.22
N LEU A 79 19.05 9.51 18.79
CA LEU A 79 18.39 8.58 19.71
C LEU A 79 19.40 7.73 20.47
N GLY A 80 20.42 7.21 19.77
CA GLY A 80 21.53 6.49 20.39
C GLY A 80 22.33 7.37 21.37
N TRP A 81 22.54 8.63 21.03
CA TRP A 81 23.19 9.60 21.93
C TRP A 81 22.36 9.83 23.21
N VAL A 82 21.04 10.03 23.09
CA VAL A 82 20.15 10.17 24.25
C VAL A 82 20.15 8.90 25.10
N ALA A 83 20.09 7.72 24.48
CA ALA A 83 20.15 6.45 25.21
C ALA A 83 21.46 6.31 26.00
N GLY A 84 22.60 6.67 25.40
CA GLY A 84 23.88 6.69 26.10
C GLY A 84 23.91 7.69 27.27
N ARG A 85 23.32 8.88 27.10
CA ARG A 85 23.15 9.87 28.19
C ARG A 85 22.31 9.34 29.36
N LEU A 86 21.35 8.46 29.08
CA LEU A 86 20.52 7.79 30.08
C LEU A 86 21.18 6.56 30.72
N GLY A 87 22.45 6.29 30.40
CA GLY A 87 23.23 5.18 30.97
C GLY A 87 23.10 3.86 30.22
N ALA A 88 22.49 3.84 29.03
CA ALA A 88 22.44 2.63 28.23
C ALA A 88 23.83 2.27 27.68
N VAL A 89 24.25 1.04 27.93
CA VAL A 89 25.51 0.50 27.40
C VAL A 89 25.41 0.40 25.88
N PRO A 90 26.47 0.73 25.10
CA PRO A 90 26.42 0.71 23.64
C PRO A 90 25.93 -0.61 23.04
N LEU A 91 26.25 -1.75 23.65
CA LEU A 91 25.74 -3.06 23.24
C LEU A 91 24.21 -3.16 23.30
N LEU A 92 23.60 -2.68 24.39
CA LEU A 92 22.14 -2.66 24.54
C LEU A 92 21.49 -1.68 23.56
N VAL A 93 22.17 -0.56 23.27
CA VAL A 93 21.72 0.39 22.25
C VAL A 93 21.72 -0.25 20.87
N GLY A 94 22.75 -1.03 20.52
CA GLY A 94 22.80 -1.81 19.28
C GLY A 94 21.65 -2.80 19.17
N VAL A 95 21.46 -3.66 20.18
CA VAL A 95 20.36 -4.65 20.19
C VAL A 95 18.98 -3.98 20.13
N GLY A 96 18.76 -2.95 20.94
CA GLY A 96 17.49 -2.20 20.97
C GLY A 96 17.19 -1.47 19.66
N THR A 97 18.20 -0.84 19.05
CA THR A 97 18.07 -0.19 17.74
C THR A 97 17.77 -1.22 16.65
N GLY A 98 18.48 -2.36 16.68
CA GLY A 98 18.25 -3.48 15.78
C GLY A 98 16.82 -4.01 15.88
N LEU A 99 16.32 -4.24 17.09
CA LEU A 99 14.93 -4.64 17.34
C LEU A 99 13.94 -3.64 16.75
N LEU A 100 14.13 -2.34 17.02
CA LEU A 100 13.23 -1.29 16.56
C LEU A 100 13.15 -1.23 15.04
N VAL A 101 14.29 -1.23 14.34
CA VAL A 101 14.28 -1.22 12.86
C VAL A 101 13.80 -2.56 12.28
N GLY A 102 14.07 -3.66 12.99
CA GLY A 102 13.52 -4.99 12.70
C GLY A 102 12.00 -5.01 12.67
N LEU A 103 11.36 -4.47 13.71
CA LEU A 103 9.91 -4.38 13.85
C LEU A 103 9.26 -3.55 12.74
N LEU A 104 9.93 -2.48 12.29
CA LEU A 104 9.48 -1.67 11.15
C LEU A 104 9.54 -2.43 9.80
N GLY A 105 10.25 -3.56 9.72
CA GLY A 105 10.41 -4.35 8.50
C GLY A 105 9.21 -5.22 8.11
N VAL A 106 8.21 -5.36 8.98
CA VAL A 106 6.94 -6.14 8.83
C VAL A 106 7.11 -7.66 8.61
N ARG A 107 8.13 -8.12 7.88
CA ARG A 107 8.42 -9.56 7.68
C ARG A 107 8.99 -10.18 8.97
N PRO A 108 8.51 -11.35 9.42
CA PRO A 108 9.05 -12.03 10.60
C PRO A 108 10.57 -12.23 10.55
N GLN A 109 11.12 -12.58 9.38
CA GLN A 109 12.57 -12.74 9.22
C GLN A 109 13.34 -11.43 9.42
N LYS A 110 12.74 -10.29 9.01
CA LYS A 110 13.31 -8.96 9.20
C LYS A 110 13.28 -8.52 10.67
N VAL A 111 12.26 -8.93 11.42
CA VAL A 111 12.16 -8.68 12.86
C VAL A 111 13.27 -9.43 13.61
N LEU A 112 13.47 -10.71 13.29
CA LEU A 112 14.51 -11.54 13.91
C LEU A 112 15.93 -11.09 13.54
N LEU A 113 16.14 -10.65 12.30
CA LEU A 113 17.44 -10.16 11.84
C LEU A 113 17.90 -8.90 12.60
N GLY A 114 16.95 -8.07 13.04
CA GLY A 114 17.21 -6.79 13.69
C GLY A 114 18.14 -6.91 14.92
N PRO A 115 17.72 -7.61 16.00
CA PRO A 115 18.54 -7.79 17.20
C PRO A 115 19.89 -8.46 16.92
N VAL A 116 19.94 -9.42 16.00
CA VAL A 116 21.18 -10.11 15.62
C VAL A 116 22.18 -9.14 15.00
N VAL A 117 21.75 -8.32 14.04
CA VAL A 117 22.60 -7.29 13.44
C VAL A 117 23.03 -6.25 14.48
N GLY A 118 22.10 -5.84 15.36
CA GLY A 118 22.40 -4.92 16.46
C GLY A 118 23.47 -5.43 17.40
N LEU A 119 23.38 -6.71 17.80
CA LEU A 119 24.37 -7.37 18.64
C LEU A 119 25.73 -7.44 17.96
N LEU A 120 25.77 -7.90 16.70
CA LEU A 120 27.03 -8.05 15.95
C LEU A 120 27.74 -6.71 15.74
N VAL A 121 27.00 -5.66 15.40
CA VAL A 121 27.56 -4.31 15.26
C VAL A 121 28.06 -3.79 16.61
N GLY A 122 27.29 -3.97 17.69
CA GLY A 122 27.70 -3.55 19.03
C GLY A 122 28.97 -4.25 19.51
N LEU A 123 29.07 -5.57 19.29
CA LEU A 123 30.27 -6.36 19.61
C LEU A 123 31.46 -5.97 18.73
N ALA A 124 31.26 -5.86 17.43
CA ALA A 124 32.33 -5.49 16.50
C ALA A 124 32.89 -4.11 16.84
N LEU A 125 32.04 -3.13 17.12
CA LEU A 125 32.53 -1.82 17.54
C LEU A 125 33.25 -1.94 18.89
N ALA A 126 32.68 -2.57 19.91
CA ALA A 126 33.34 -2.72 21.21
C ALA A 126 34.73 -3.39 21.15
N ILE A 127 34.95 -4.35 20.24
CA ILE A 127 36.25 -5.03 20.05
C ILE A 127 37.29 -4.09 19.41
N TRP A 128 36.87 -3.27 18.44
CA TRP A 128 37.80 -2.46 17.65
C TRP A 128 38.07 -1.11 18.30
N TRP A 129 37.06 -0.53 18.95
CA TRP A 129 37.13 0.74 19.67
C TRP A 129 35.84 0.93 20.49
N GLU A 130 35.92 1.34 21.75
CA GLU A 130 34.77 1.70 22.61
C GLU A 130 33.91 2.84 22.03
N ALA A 131 33.11 2.51 21.02
CA ALA A 131 32.34 3.48 20.26
C ALA A 131 31.16 4.01 21.09
N PRO A 132 30.90 5.33 21.03
CA PRO A 132 29.73 5.92 21.66
C PRO A 132 28.41 5.31 21.14
N ALA A 133 27.40 5.29 22.01
CA ALA A 133 26.06 4.78 21.70
C ALA A 133 25.43 5.39 20.43
N ALA A 134 25.73 6.65 20.11
CA ALA A 134 25.28 7.32 18.88
C ALA A 134 25.81 6.64 17.62
N ILE A 135 27.10 6.28 17.63
CA ILE A 135 27.76 5.59 16.52
C ILE A 135 27.19 4.18 16.38
N VAL A 136 27.02 3.45 17.50
CA VAL A 136 26.44 2.11 17.48
C VAL A 136 25.03 2.12 16.89
N ALA A 137 24.16 3.02 17.33
CA ALA A 137 22.80 3.13 16.78
C ALA A 137 22.82 3.41 15.27
N GLY A 138 23.61 4.40 14.82
CA GLY A 138 23.75 4.74 13.40
C GLY A 138 24.29 3.57 12.57
N ALA A 139 25.35 2.91 13.03
CA ALA A 139 25.97 1.77 12.38
C ALA A 139 25.02 0.56 12.31
N THR A 140 24.26 0.29 13.38
CA THR A 140 23.25 -0.77 13.39
C THR A 140 22.17 -0.52 12.34
N VAL A 141 21.63 0.70 12.24
CA VAL A 141 20.63 1.02 11.22
C VAL A 141 21.20 0.90 9.81
N LEU A 142 22.43 1.40 9.59
CA LEU A 142 23.10 1.30 8.30
C LEU A 142 23.28 -0.16 7.88
N ALA A 143 23.87 -0.97 8.76
CA ALA A 143 24.12 -2.40 8.52
C ALA A 143 22.81 -3.16 8.28
N TYR A 144 21.81 -2.96 9.14
CA TYR A 144 20.51 -3.62 9.02
C TYR A 144 19.81 -3.23 7.72
N ARG A 145 19.76 -1.94 7.38
CA ARG A 145 19.05 -1.47 6.18
C ARG A 145 19.72 -1.95 4.90
N THR A 146 21.05 -1.99 4.89
CA THR A 146 21.86 -2.48 3.76
C THR A 146 21.67 -3.98 3.60
N LEU A 147 21.86 -4.75 4.67
CA LEU A 147 21.69 -6.19 4.67
C LEU A 147 20.25 -6.59 4.32
N SER A 148 19.26 -5.90 4.89
CA SER A 148 17.86 -6.13 4.57
C SER A 148 17.54 -5.83 3.10
N ALA A 149 18.19 -4.84 2.48
CA ALA A 149 17.96 -4.54 1.07
C ALA A 149 18.65 -5.56 0.15
N LEU A 150 19.77 -6.14 0.58
CA LEU A 150 20.48 -7.18 -0.17
C LEU A 150 19.79 -8.55 -0.08
N ILE A 151 19.35 -8.95 1.12
CA ILE A 151 18.72 -10.24 1.38
C ILE A 151 17.26 -10.27 0.91
N PHE A 152 16.50 -9.20 1.15
CA PHE A 152 15.06 -9.17 0.86
C PHE A 152 14.75 -8.25 -0.31
N ARG A 153 15.16 -8.67 -1.52
CA ARG A 153 14.98 -7.91 -2.77
C ARG A 153 13.55 -7.96 -3.31
N ASP A 154 12.79 -8.99 -2.97
CA ASP A 154 11.47 -9.19 -3.55
C ASP A 154 10.47 -8.16 -3.04
N PRO A 155 9.70 -7.51 -3.93
CA PRO A 155 8.61 -6.63 -3.52
C PRO A 155 7.59 -7.40 -2.70
N GLN A 156 7.07 -6.80 -1.63
CA GLN A 156 5.95 -7.39 -0.87
C GLN A 156 4.62 -7.23 -1.61
N VAL A 157 4.48 -6.11 -2.31
CA VAL A 157 3.31 -5.77 -3.10
C VAL A 157 3.82 -5.10 -4.37
N SER A 158 3.36 -5.59 -5.52
CA SER A 158 3.52 -4.89 -6.79
C SER A 158 2.18 -4.23 -7.11
N LEU A 159 2.20 -2.92 -7.34
CA LEU A 159 1.02 -2.16 -7.74
C LEU A 159 1.25 -1.68 -9.17
N LEU A 160 0.39 -2.13 -10.08
CA LEU A 160 0.32 -1.57 -11.42
C LEU A 160 -0.68 -0.42 -11.39
N ALA A 161 -0.22 0.78 -11.75
CA ALA A 161 -1.07 1.93 -11.96
C ALA A 161 -0.95 2.34 -13.42
N GLU A 162 -2.02 2.18 -14.18
CA GLU A 162 -2.10 2.60 -15.57
C GLU A 162 -3.01 3.81 -15.69
N ARG A 163 -2.61 4.78 -16.52
CA ARG A 163 -3.46 5.91 -16.87
C ARG A 163 -4.24 5.54 -18.13
N VAL A 164 -5.51 5.20 -17.95
CA VAL A 164 -6.42 4.84 -19.04
C VAL A 164 -7.47 5.93 -19.19
N SER A 165 -7.91 6.21 -20.42
CA SER A 165 -9.00 7.17 -20.64
C SER A 165 -10.34 6.53 -20.27
N ALA A 166 -11.32 7.34 -19.85
CA ALA A 166 -12.64 6.82 -19.52
C ALA A 166 -13.34 6.17 -20.73
N ALA A 167 -13.02 6.63 -21.96
CA ALA A 167 -13.58 6.08 -23.19
C ALA A 167 -13.10 4.63 -23.45
N ASP A 168 -11.92 4.26 -22.96
CA ASP A 168 -11.36 2.92 -23.13
C ASP A 168 -11.89 1.93 -22.06
N LEU A 169 -12.63 2.43 -21.05
CA LEU A 169 -13.17 1.65 -19.93
C LEU A 169 -14.69 1.84 -19.79
N PRO A 170 -15.50 1.42 -20.78
CA PRO A 170 -16.95 1.68 -20.80
C PRO A 170 -17.72 1.02 -19.65
N PHE A 171 -17.12 0.02 -18.98
CA PHE A 171 -17.69 -0.70 -17.84
C PHE A 171 -17.29 -0.10 -16.48
N VAL A 172 -16.39 0.89 -16.45
CA VAL A 172 -16.01 1.58 -15.22
C VAL A 172 -16.81 2.88 -15.16
N VAL A 173 -17.66 3.02 -14.15
CA VAL A 173 -18.34 4.29 -13.88
C VAL A 173 -17.43 5.13 -12.97
N PRO A 174 -16.75 6.18 -13.48
CA PRO A 174 -15.82 6.96 -12.68
C PRO A 174 -16.60 7.92 -11.79
N LEU A 175 -17.15 7.42 -10.68
CA LEU A 175 -17.68 8.28 -9.64
C LEU A 175 -16.61 8.50 -8.58
N ALA A 176 -15.95 9.65 -8.65
CA ALA A 176 -15.11 10.11 -7.56
C ALA A 176 -15.99 10.37 -6.33
N ALA A 177 -15.62 9.77 -5.20
CA ALA A 177 -16.29 10.07 -3.94
C ALA A 177 -16.17 11.57 -3.64
N ARG A 178 -17.30 12.21 -3.34
CA ARG A 178 -17.36 13.65 -3.04
C ARG A 178 -17.01 13.97 -1.58
N THR A 179 -16.79 12.93 -0.79
CA THR A 179 -16.51 12.99 0.65
C THR A 179 -15.13 12.39 0.92
N ARG A 180 -14.53 12.77 2.06
CA ARG A 180 -13.27 12.18 2.54
C ARG A 180 -13.40 10.69 2.92
N TYR A 181 -14.64 10.20 3.05
CA TYR A 181 -14.96 8.84 3.47
C TYR A 181 -15.93 8.20 2.47
N VAL A 182 -15.53 7.08 1.86
CA VAL A 182 -16.40 6.28 0.99
C VAL A 182 -17.28 5.40 1.88
N GLY A 183 -18.44 5.91 2.23
CA GLY A 183 -19.42 5.20 3.06
C GLY A 183 -20.40 4.35 2.26
N THR A 184 -21.30 3.68 2.96
CA THR A 184 -22.37 2.86 2.37
C THR A 184 -23.40 3.66 1.56
N GLY A 185 -23.36 4.99 1.61
CA GLY A 185 -24.20 5.88 0.79
C GLY A 185 -23.73 6.05 -0.66
N TYR A 186 -22.55 5.56 -1.02
CA TYR A 186 -21.95 5.77 -2.35
C TYR A 186 -22.88 5.38 -3.52
N VAL A 187 -23.61 4.25 -3.41
CA VAL A 187 -24.54 3.78 -4.45
C VAL A 187 -25.76 4.69 -4.57
N ARG A 188 -26.24 5.27 -3.47
CA ARG A 188 -27.33 6.26 -3.47
C ARG A 188 -26.87 7.56 -4.15
N ASP A 189 -25.66 8.01 -3.84
CA ASP A 189 -25.08 9.22 -4.45
C ASP A 189 -24.84 9.01 -5.95
N LEU A 190 -24.44 7.79 -6.34
CA LEU A 190 -24.33 7.39 -7.75
C LEU A 190 -25.68 7.47 -8.47
N ALA A 191 -26.74 6.91 -7.87
CA ALA A 191 -28.09 6.96 -8.44
C ALA A 191 -28.54 8.41 -8.68
N ALA A 192 -28.31 9.30 -7.71
CA ALA A 192 -28.62 10.72 -7.86
C ALA A 192 -27.80 11.37 -8.99
N ALA A 193 -26.52 11.04 -9.12
CA ALA A 193 -25.64 11.60 -10.14
C ALA A 193 -26.00 11.16 -11.57
N ILE A 194 -26.45 9.91 -11.75
CA ILE A 194 -26.86 9.38 -13.06
C ILE A 194 -28.37 9.54 -13.32
N GLY A 195 -29.12 10.15 -12.40
CA GLY A 195 -30.56 10.33 -12.51
C GLY A 195 -31.39 9.03 -12.37
N GLY A 196 -30.81 7.98 -11.80
CA GLY A 196 -31.48 6.71 -11.52
C GLY A 196 -32.28 6.71 -10.22
N ASP A 197 -33.15 5.73 -10.06
CA ASP A 197 -33.94 5.50 -8.87
C ASP A 197 -33.26 4.43 -8.00
N PHE A 198 -32.92 4.81 -6.76
CA PHE A 198 -32.22 3.96 -5.80
C PHE A 198 -33.20 3.16 -4.94
N ARG A 199 -32.98 1.85 -4.85
CA ARG A 199 -33.68 0.98 -3.89
C ARG A 199 -32.67 0.24 -3.03
N ALA A 200 -32.74 0.47 -1.72
CA ALA A 200 -31.95 -0.28 -0.76
C ALA A 200 -32.56 -1.68 -0.52
N ASP A 201 -31.71 -2.68 -0.33
CA ASP A 201 -32.09 -4.05 0.05
C ASP A 201 -33.25 -4.60 -0.80
N ALA A 202 -33.08 -4.56 -2.13
CA ALA A 202 -34.12 -4.99 -3.05
C ALA A 202 -34.37 -6.50 -2.89
N PRO A 203 -35.62 -6.95 -2.72
CA PRO A 203 -35.91 -8.37 -2.57
C PRO A 203 -35.81 -9.08 -3.93
N ASP A 204 -35.35 -10.33 -3.90
CA ASP A 204 -35.35 -11.25 -5.04
C ASP A 204 -34.56 -10.80 -6.28
N VAL A 205 -33.49 -10.03 -6.06
CA VAL A 205 -32.59 -9.58 -7.14
C VAL A 205 -31.24 -10.30 -7.06
N GLY A 206 -30.49 -10.22 -8.14
CA GLY A 206 -29.15 -10.75 -8.29
C GLY A 206 -28.12 -9.69 -8.64
N ILE A 207 -26.88 -10.14 -8.85
CA ILE A 207 -25.78 -9.31 -9.36
C ILE A 207 -26.04 -8.92 -10.83
N VAL A 208 -26.72 -9.79 -11.58
CA VAL A 208 -27.14 -9.54 -12.96
C VAL A 208 -28.65 -9.65 -13.08
N ALA A 209 -29.26 -8.90 -14.00
CA ALA A 209 -30.70 -8.95 -14.25
C ALA A 209 -31.09 -10.23 -15.01
N SER A 210 -30.27 -10.62 -16.00
CA SER A 210 -30.37 -11.90 -16.70
C SER A 210 -28.99 -12.38 -17.10
N PHE A 211 -28.74 -13.67 -16.92
CA PHE A 211 -27.48 -14.30 -17.29
C PHE A 211 -27.29 -14.37 -18.81
N ASP A 212 -28.39 -14.30 -19.57
CA ASP A 212 -28.36 -14.30 -21.03
C ASP A 212 -27.81 -12.97 -21.60
N GLU A 213 -27.84 -11.87 -20.83
CA GLU A 213 -27.21 -10.59 -21.20
C GLU A 213 -25.67 -10.69 -21.29
N LEU A 214 -25.08 -11.71 -20.66
CA LEU A 214 -23.64 -11.95 -20.71
C LEU A 214 -23.22 -12.71 -21.98
N ALA A 215 -24.16 -13.10 -22.85
CA ALA A 215 -23.88 -13.80 -24.10
C ALA A 215 -22.91 -13.01 -24.98
N GLY A 216 -21.86 -13.66 -25.45
CA GLY A 216 -20.87 -13.04 -26.32
C GLY A 216 -20.09 -14.07 -27.16
N PRO A 217 -19.21 -13.62 -28.05
CA PRO A 217 -18.49 -14.50 -28.99
C PRO A 217 -17.68 -15.63 -28.32
N GLY A 218 -17.31 -15.47 -27.05
CA GLY A 218 -16.60 -16.46 -26.24
C GLY A 218 -17.39 -17.04 -25.08
N PHE A 219 -18.69 -16.75 -24.98
CA PHE A 219 -19.51 -17.18 -23.85
C PHE A 219 -20.94 -17.53 -24.28
N ASP A 220 -21.31 -18.80 -24.08
CA ASP A 220 -22.66 -19.31 -24.29
C ASP A 220 -23.35 -19.53 -22.92
N PRO A 221 -24.35 -18.70 -22.57
CA PRO A 221 -25.07 -18.83 -21.29
C PRO A 221 -25.86 -20.12 -21.15
N SER A 222 -26.22 -20.79 -22.26
CA SER A 222 -27.06 -21.99 -22.24
C SER A 222 -26.33 -23.23 -21.71
N GLY A 223 -25.00 -23.23 -21.77
CA GLY A 223 -24.15 -24.29 -21.23
C GLY A 223 -23.88 -24.18 -19.73
N VAL A 224 -24.43 -23.17 -19.05
CA VAL A 224 -24.16 -22.89 -17.63
C VAL A 224 -25.13 -23.65 -16.74
N ASP A 225 -24.62 -24.21 -15.64
CA ASP A 225 -25.45 -24.93 -14.67
C ASP A 225 -26.58 -24.03 -14.13
N PRO A 226 -27.85 -24.51 -14.11
CA PRO A 226 -28.99 -23.73 -13.64
C PRO A 226 -28.82 -23.12 -12.25
N ARG A 227 -28.04 -23.76 -11.35
CA ARG A 227 -27.78 -23.23 -10.00
C ARG A 227 -26.86 -22.03 -10.01
N VAL A 228 -25.91 -21.98 -10.95
CA VAL A 228 -25.05 -20.81 -11.13
C VAL A 228 -25.89 -19.65 -11.65
N ARG A 229 -26.76 -19.92 -12.64
CA ARG A 229 -27.71 -18.94 -13.16
C ARG A 229 -28.60 -18.39 -12.04
N GLU A 230 -29.22 -19.27 -11.25
CA GLU A 230 -30.05 -18.87 -10.11
C GLU A 230 -29.27 -18.04 -9.08
N PHE A 231 -28.02 -18.41 -8.78
CA PHE A 231 -27.18 -17.64 -7.86
C PHE A 231 -26.90 -16.22 -8.34
N TYR A 232 -26.61 -16.03 -9.62
CA TYR A 232 -26.26 -14.71 -10.17
C TYR A 232 -27.49 -13.84 -10.45
N GLU A 233 -28.62 -14.43 -10.83
CA GLU A 233 -29.89 -13.73 -11.09
C GLU A 233 -30.70 -13.46 -9.81
N HIS A 234 -30.55 -14.29 -8.77
CA HIS A 234 -31.30 -14.20 -7.51
C HIS A 234 -30.39 -14.32 -6.28
N THR A 235 -29.24 -13.65 -6.30
CA THR A 235 -28.23 -13.70 -5.23
C THR A 235 -28.79 -13.44 -3.83
N THR A 236 -29.82 -12.59 -3.70
CA THR A 236 -30.50 -12.35 -2.41
C THR A 236 -31.12 -13.60 -1.75
N ARG A 237 -31.38 -14.67 -2.50
CA ARG A 237 -31.87 -15.96 -1.97
C ARG A 237 -30.77 -16.78 -1.29
N PHE A 238 -29.51 -16.45 -1.53
CA PHE A 238 -28.36 -17.20 -1.03
C PHE A 238 -27.71 -16.47 0.15
N SER A 239 -27.28 -17.24 1.14
CA SER A 239 -26.45 -16.73 2.24
C SER A 239 -25.05 -17.31 2.11
N LEU A 240 -24.05 -16.44 2.25
CA LEU A 240 -22.64 -16.83 2.21
C LEU A 240 -22.12 -16.91 3.65
N ASP A 241 -21.83 -18.12 4.11
CA ASP A 241 -21.11 -18.33 5.37
C ASP A 241 -19.63 -18.61 5.07
N ILE A 242 -18.75 -17.82 5.67
CA ILE A 242 -17.30 -17.96 5.54
C ILE A 242 -16.74 -18.27 6.92
N VAL A 243 -16.18 -19.47 7.05
CA VAL A 243 -15.43 -19.87 8.25
C VAL A 243 -13.94 -19.73 7.93
N PRO A 244 -13.29 -18.61 8.32
CA PRO A 244 -11.88 -18.44 8.02
C PRO A 244 -11.04 -19.26 9.01
N GLU A 245 -10.21 -20.17 8.48
CA GLU A 245 -9.23 -20.91 9.27
C GLU A 245 -7.90 -20.14 9.32
N TRP A 246 -7.55 -19.63 10.49
CA TRP A 246 -6.32 -18.85 10.68
C TRP A 246 -5.22 -19.67 11.34
N ARG A 247 -3.99 -19.54 10.84
CA ARG A 247 -2.79 -20.08 11.51
C ARG A 247 -2.53 -19.32 12.82
N LEU A 248 -2.22 -20.04 13.90
CA LEU A 248 -2.10 -19.49 15.26
C LEU A 248 -1.16 -18.26 15.39
N TRP A 249 -0.07 -18.23 14.61
CA TRP A 249 0.95 -17.17 14.67
C TRP A 249 0.52 -15.86 13.99
N VAL A 250 -0.59 -15.84 13.25
CA VAL A 250 -1.11 -14.63 12.57
C VAL A 250 -1.92 -13.75 13.53
N ARG A 251 -2.42 -14.32 14.63
CA ARG A 251 -3.24 -13.64 15.65
C ARG A 251 -2.63 -12.34 16.21
N PRO A 252 -1.36 -12.30 16.66
CA PRO A 252 -0.79 -11.06 17.20
C PRO A 252 -0.69 -9.94 16.15
N GLY A 253 -0.30 -10.28 14.90
CA GLY A 253 -0.24 -9.30 13.82
C GLY A 253 -1.61 -8.74 13.43
N TYR A 254 -2.64 -9.59 13.43
CA TYR A 254 -4.01 -9.16 13.15
C TYR A 254 -4.61 -8.32 14.29
N LEU A 255 -4.30 -8.58 15.57
CA LEU A 255 -4.78 -7.74 16.68
C LEU A 255 -4.25 -6.30 16.55
N LEU A 256 -3.01 -6.15 16.09
CA LEU A 256 -2.40 -4.85 15.79
C LEU A 256 -3.04 -4.18 14.56
N TYR A 257 -3.30 -4.94 13.49
CA TYR A 257 -4.03 -4.45 12.32
C TYR A 257 -5.47 -4.04 12.67
N ARG A 258 -6.18 -4.85 13.45
CA ARG A 258 -7.57 -4.60 13.85
C ARG A 258 -7.68 -3.33 14.67
N SER A 259 -6.75 -3.08 15.58
CA SER A 259 -6.77 -1.88 16.43
C SER A 259 -6.35 -0.62 15.69
N LEU A 260 -5.30 -0.68 14.85
CA LEU A 260 -4.72 0.49 14.21
C LEU A 260 -5.32 0.83 12.84
N VAL A 261 -5.87 -0.15 12.13
CA VAL A 261 -6.31 -0.01 10.74
C VAL A 261 -7.80 -0.35 10.58
N ALA A 262 -8.24 -1.53 10.99
CA ALA A 262 -9.60 -1.98 10.71
C ALA A 262 -10.68 -1.23 11.51
N ARG A 263 -10.45 -0.99 12.81
CA ARG A 263 -11.40 -0.24 13.67
C ARG A 263 -11.55 1.23 13.24
N PRO A 264 -10.46 1.98 12.94
CA PRO A 264 -10.60 3.36 12.47
C PRO A 264 -11.23 3.49 11.07
N LEU A 265 -11.03 2.51 10.19
CA LEU A 265 -11.56 2.56 8.82
C LEU A 265 -13.03 2.12 8.71
N GLY A 266 -13.55 1.36 9.68
CA GLY A 266 -14.94 0.88 9.66
C GLY A 266 -15.27 -0.08 8.52
N GLN A 267 -14.26 -0.50 7.75
CA GLN A 267 -14.33 -1.42 6.61
C GLN A 267 -13.22 -2.49 6.76
N ALA A 268 -13.40 -3.67 6.16
CA ALA A 268 -12.45 -4.78 6.18
C ALA A 268 -12.23 -5.51 7.53
N ASN A 269 -13.21 -5.52 8.44
CA ASN A 269 -13.19 -6.43 9.60
C ASN A 269 -13.45 -7.87 9.15
N VAL A 270 -12.39 -8.66 8.93
CA VAL A 270 -12.52 -10.11 8.69
C VAL A 270 -12.79 -10.82 10.02
N PRO A 271 -13.85 -11.64 10.16
CA PRO A 271 -14.20 -12.29 11.43
C PRO A 271 -13.09 -13.23 11.94
N MET A 272 -12.84 -13.23 13.26
CA MET A 272 -11.77 -14.03 13.88
C MET A 272 -12.26 -15.19 14.75
N ASN A 273 -13.51 -15.13 15.20
CA ASN A 273 -14.07 -16.12 16.12
C ASN A 273 -15.35 -16.69 15.53
N GLN A 274 -15.58 -17.97 15.77
CA GLN A 274 -16.81 -18.68 15.39
C GLN A 274 -18.07 -17.95 15.87
N ARG A 275 -18.01 -17.23 17.01
CA ARG A 275 -19.11 -16.38 17.52
C ARG A 275 -19.31 -15.06 16.74
N GLU A 276 -18.25 -14.49 16.15
CA GLU A 276 -18.34 -13.35 15.23
C GLU A 276 -18.80 -13.82 13.84
N THR A 277 -18.39 -15.02 13.41
CA THR A 277 -18.92 -15.71 12.22
C THR A 277 -20.40 -16.07 12.36
N GLN A 278 -20.84 -16.55 13.53
CA GLN A 278 -22.25 -16.84 13.83
C GLN A 278 -23.15 -15.60 13.85
N ARG A 279 -22.59 -14.38 13.99
CA ARG A 279 -23.34 -13.14 13.79
C ARG A 279 -23.58 -12.81 12.31
N GLY A 280 -22.96 -13.58 11.41
CA GLY A 280 -23.14 -13.55 9.96
C GLY A 280 -22.63 -12.27 9.32
N ILE A 281 -21.86 -12.39 8.25
CA ILE A 281 -21.74 -11.28 7.31
C ILE A 281 -23.08 -11.19 6.59
N ARG A 282 -23.88 -10.16 6.88
CA ARG A 282 -25.13 -9.91 6.14
C ARG A 282 -24.79 -9.17 4.85
N SER A 283 -24.88 -9.88 3.74
CA SER A 283 -24.87 -9.28 2.41
C SER A 283 -26.24 -8.64 2.15
N ARG A 284 -26.26 -7.49 1.49
CA ARG A 284 -27.48 -6.84 0.98
C ARG A 284 -27.20 -6.34 -0.43
N ILE A 285 -28.22 -6.30 -1.28
CA ILE A 285 -28.11 -5.81 -2.65
C ILE A 285 -28.93 -4.54 -2.78
N ASP A 286 -28.27 -3.45 -3.15
CA ASP A 286 -28.90 -2.18 -3.46
C ASP A 286 -28.95 -2.02 -4.99
N THR A 287 -30.08 -1.59 -5.54
CA THR A 287 -30.27 -1.46 -7.00
C THR A 287 -30.42 0.00 -7.42
N ILE A 288 -29.99 0.29 -8.65
CA ILE A 288 -30.24 1.55 -9.35
C ILE A 288 -30.98 1.20 -10.64
N SER A 289 -32.21 1.66 -10.75
CA SER A 289 -32.99 1.50 -11.99
C SER A 289 -32.95 2.81 -12.79
N PRO A 290 -32.91 2.75 -14.13
CA PRO A 290 -33.17 3.93 -14.95
C PRO A 290 -34.54 4.49 -14.58
N ARG A 291 -34.65 5.80 -14.38
CA ARG A 291 -35.94 6.43 -14.21
C ARG A 291 -36.72 6.25 -15.51
N ALA A 292 -37.88 5.59 -15.45
CA ALA A 292 -38.74 5.48 -16.61
C ALA A 292 -39.06 6.90 -17.10
N THR A 293 -38.48 7.30 -18.23
CA THR A 293 -39.00 8.46 -18.95
C THR A 293 -40.41 8.07 -19.36
N ALA A 294 -41.41 8.78 -18.86
CA ALA A 294 -42.78 8.63 -19.32
C ALA A 294 -42.88 9.10 -20.77
N SER A 295 -42.36 8.31 -21.72
CA SER A 295 -42.57 8.40 -23.17
C SER A 295 -41.88 7.25 -23.91
N SER A 296 -42.32 6.01 -23.71
CA SER A 296 -42.19 4.96 -24.73
C SER A 296 -43.19 3.82 -24.51
N ALA A 297 -44.41 4.16 -24.10
CA ALA A 297 -45.57 3.26 -24.17
C ALA A 297 -46.49 3.73 -25.31
N SER A 298 -45.97 3.76 -26.54
CA SER A 298 -46.75 3.76 -27.81
C SER A 298 -45.80 3.94 -28.99
N ALA A 299 -45.19 2.84 -29.43
CA ALA A 299 -44.65 2.59 -30.78
C ALA A 299 -44.08 1.16 -30.78
N ALA A 300 -44.95 0.15 -30.69
CA ALA A 300 -45.16 -0.80 -31.77
C ALA A 300 -44.09 -0.78 -32.88
N GLY A 301 -43.35 -1.88 -32.98
CA GLY A 301 -43.04 -2.52 -34.25
C GLY A 301 -41.91 -1.91 -35.11
N SER A 302 -41.02 -2.81 -35.52
CA SER A 302 -40.12 -2.74 -36.68
C SER A 302 -38.68 -2.27 -36.47
N ALA A 303 -37.81 -3.13 -37.01
CA ALA A 303 -36.45 -2.91 -37.47
C ALA A 303 -35.32 -2.89 -36.44
N LEU A 304 -34.84 -4.12 -36.18
CA LEU A 304 -33.42 -4.42 -36.05
C LEU A 304 -32.64 -3.66 -37.15
N SER A 305 -31.72 -2.77 -36.77
CA SER A 305 -30.64 -2.30 -37.65
C SER A 305 -29.30 -2.75 -37.05
N PRO A 306 -28.41 -3.33 -37.87
CA PRO A 306 -27.16 -3.91 -37.39
C PRO A 306 -26.14 -2.82 -37.04
N ILE A 307 -25.32 -3.12 -36.03
CA ILE A 307 -24.11 -2.38 -35.67
C ILE A 307 -23.20 -2.28 -36.90
N PRO A 308 -22.68 -1.10 -37.27
CA PRO A 308 -21.76 -0.99 -38.39
C PRO A 308 -20.45 -1.71 -38.05
N THR A 309 -20.14 -2.76 -38.81
CA THR A 309 -18.83 -3.38 -38.85
C THR A 309 -17.86 -2.44 -39.54
N ASN A 310 -16.88 -1.93 -38.81
CA ASN A 310 -15.77 -1.20 -39.40
C ASN A 310 -14.71 -2.23 -39.85
N PRO A 311 -14.37 -2.34 -41.14
CA PRO A 311 -13.34 -3.27 -41.59
C PRO A 311 -11.94 -2.65 -41.40
N SER A 312 -10.95 -3.51 -41.20
CA SER A 312 -9.50 -3.26 -41.21
C SER A 312 -8.83 -2.71 -39.93
N THR A 313 -8.55 -3.63 -39.01
CA THR A 313 -7.24 -3.64 -38.33
C THR A 313 -6.66 -5.04 -38.45
N SER A 314 -5.70 -5.19 -39.35
CA SER A 314 -4.86 -6.38 -39.48
C SER A 314 -4.14 -6.63 -38.16
N VAL A 315 -4.52 -7.71 -37.47
CA VAL A 315 -3.74 -8.25 -36.36
C VAL A 315 -2.42 -8.76 -36.94
N SER A 316 -1.34 -8.03 -36.68
CA SER A 316 0.02 -8.50 -36.92
C SER A 316 0.34 -9.58 -35.90
N THR A 317 0.55 -10.80 -36.38
CA THR A 317 1.07 -11.95 -35.64
C THR A 317 2.40 -11.58 -34.97
N PRO A 318 2.65 -11.92 -33.69
CA PRO A 318 3.98 -11.80 -33.11
C PRO A 318 4.90 -12.89 -33.71
N PRO A 319 6.17 -12.58 -34.01
CA PRO A 319 7.09 -13.59 -34.52
C PRO A 319 7.47 -14.57 -33.40
N THR A 320 7.34 -15.85 -33.72
CA THR A 320 7.88 -16.98 -32.99
C THR A 320 9.40 -16.85 -32.90
N GLY A 321 9.91 -16.47 -31.74
CA GLY A 321 11.34 -16.35 -31.44
C GLY A 321 11.84 -17.56 -30.67
N THR A 322 12.76 -18.27 -31.30
CA THR A 322 13.38 -19.54 -30.94
C THR A 322 14.10 -19.53 -29.60
N ARG A 323 13.91 -20.64 -28.87
CA ARG A 323 14.74 -21.13 -27.77
C ARG A 323 16.14 -21.46 -28.31
N ALA A 324 17.18 -20.93 -27.70
CA ALA A 324 18.55 -21.41 -27.86
C ALA A 324 19.24 -21.47 -26.49
N GLU A 325 19.65 -22.68 -26.14
CA GLU A 325 20.59 -23.03 -25.09
C GLU A 325 22.00 -22.49 -25.40
N GLY A 326 22.81 -22.24 -24.37
CA GLY A 326 24.26 -22.09 -24.56
C GLY A 326 24.98 -21.27 -23.49
N THR A 327 25.60 -22.00 -22.55
CA THR A 327 26.69 -21.66 -21.60
C THR A 327 26.45 -20.65 -20.50
#